data_AF-A0A672KA94-F1
#
_entry.id   AF-A0A672KA94-F1
#
_cell.length_a   1.000
_cell.length_b   1.000
_cell.length_c   1.000
_cell.angle_alpha   90.00
_cell.angle_beta   90.00
_cell.angle_gamma   90.00
#
_symmetry.space_group_name_H-M   'P 1'
#
loop_
_entity.id
_entity.type
_entity.pdbx_description
1 polymer ?
#
loop_
_entity_poly.entity_id
_entity_poly.type
_entity_poly.pdbx_seq_one_letter_code
_entity_poly.pdbx_strand_id
1 'polypeptide(L)'
;MAAVLLRRLLSSSFEEVYPSLAIDMQTAIKTELLAGIQSEGSSNIRKKVCDIAAELARNLIDDDGNNQWPEILKFLFDSVNSQDVNLREAALHIFWNFPGIFGNQQQHYLEVIKRMLVQCMQDQENPQVSVLKG
;
A
#
# COMPACT_ATOMS: atom_id res chain seq x y z
N MET A 1 9.55 -15.07 10.10
CA MET A 1 8.58 -16.17 9.90
C MET A 1 7.13 -15.71 9.97
N ALA A 2 6.76 -14.80 10.89
CA ALA A 2 5.39 -14.24 10.98
C ALA A 2 4.88 -13.62 9.66
N ALA A 3 5.69 -12.80 8.96
CA ALA A 3 5.32 -12.21 7.68
C ALA A 3 5.03 -13.23 6.55
N VAL A 4 5.68 -14.40 6.59
CA VAL A 4 5.46 -15.48 5.60
C VAL A 4 4.16 -16.23 5.89
N LEU A 5 3.84 -16.44 7.17
CA LEU A 5 2.56 -17.03 7.58
C LEU A 5 1.39 -16.08 7.30
N LEU A 6 1.56 -14.78 7.59
CA LEU A 6 0.58 -13.74 7.27
C LEU A 6 0.34 -13.69 5.76
N ARG A 7 1.39 -13.65 4.92
CA ARG A 7 1.27 -13.68 3.46
C ARG A 7 0.57 -14.94 2.94
N ARG A 8 0.79 -16.11 3.56
CA ARG A 8 0.10 -17.35 3.17
C ARG A 8 -1.37 -17.31 3.56
N LEU A 9 -1.69 -16.87 4.79
CA LEU A 9 -3.06 -16.73 5.28
C LEU A 9 -3.87 -15.74 4.42
N LEU A 10 -3.27 -14.59 4.09
CA LEU A 10 -3.86 -13.56 3.23
C LEU A 10 -3.99 -13.99 1.76
N SER A 11 -3.30 -15.05 1.32
CA SER A 11 -3.34 -15.51 -0.07
C SER A 11 -4.17 -16.78 -0.27
N SER A 12 -4.35 -17.62 0.76
CA SER A 12 -5.04 -18.91 0.62
C SER A 12 -6.41 -18.97 1.30
N SER A 13 -6.69 -18.08 2.25
CA SER A 13 -7.89 -18.19 3.10
C SER A 13 -8.44 -16.82 3.52
N PHE A 14 -8.11 -15.77 2.78
CA PHE A 14 -8.47 -14.40 3.14
C PHE A 14 -9.99 -14.21 3.29
N GLU A 15 -10.76 -14.67 2.31
CA GLU A 15 -12.21 -14.48 2.26
C GLU A 15 -12.96 -15.23 3.38
N GLU A 16 -12.39 -16.32 3.93
CA GLU A 16 -13.00 -17.05 5.05
C GLU A 16 -12.49 -16.57 6.42
N VAL A 17 -11.19 -16.25 6.51
CA VAL A 17 -10.54 -15.94 7.79
C VAL A 17 -10.68 -14.47 8.14
N TYR A 18 -10.47 -13.55 7.19
CA TYR A 18 -10.44 -12.13 7.52
C TYR A 18 -11.80 -11.59 8.01
N PRO A 19 -12.94 -11.93 7.37
CA PRO A 19 -14.26 -11.51 7.87
C PRO A 19 -14.66 -12.14 9.21
N SER A 20 -14.10 -13.31 9.55
CA SER A 20 -14.38 -14.00 10.82
C SER A 20 -13.52 -13.50 11.99
N LEU A 21 -12.49 -12.68 11.73
CA LEU A 21 -11.70 -12.03 12.77
C LEU A 21 -12.49 -10.90 13.43
N ALA A 22 -12.24 -10.70 14.73
CA ALA A 22 -12.74 -9.53 15.46
C ALA A 22 -12.24 -8.23 14.81
N ILE A 23 -13.07 -7.19 14.82
CA ILE A 23 -12.78 -5.87 14.23
C ILE A 23 -11.48 -5.28 14.78
N ASP A 24 -11.22 -5.49 16.08
CA ASP A 24 -9.97 -5.05 16.73
C ASP A 24 -8.74 -5.73 16.12
N MET A 25 -8.84 -7.02 15.79
CA MET A 25 -7.77 -7.79 15.18
C MET A 25 -7.55 -7.37 13.72
N GLN A 26 -8.63 -7.14 12.96
CA GLN A 26 -8.54 -6.59 11.61
C GLN A 26 -7.83 -5.23 11.61
N THR A 27 -8.20 -4.37 12.56
CA THR A 27 -7.60 -3.05 12.74
C THR A 27 -6.12 -3.16 13.12
N ALA A 28 -5.77 -4.05 14.05
CA ALA A 28 -4.38 -4.30 14.44
C ALA A 28 -3.53 -4.77 13.25
N ILE A 29 -4.05 -5.68 12.41
CA ILE A 29 -3.34 -6.14 11.20
C ILE A 29 -3.05 -4.97 10.25
N LYS A 30 -4.06 -4.13 9.98
CA LYS A 30 -3.91 -2.94 9.13
C LYS A 30 -2.85 -2.00 9.69
N THR A 31 -2.90 -1.68 10.98
CA THR A 31 -1.95 -0.77 11.64
C THR A 31 -0.52 -1.32 11.64
N GLU A 32 -0.34 -2.58 12.03
CA GLU A 32 0.97 -3.24 12.07
C GLU A 32 1.60 -3.35 10.68
N LEU A 33 0.80 -3.57 9.64
CA LEU A 33 1.32 -3.63 8.27
C LEU A 33 1.90 -2.28 7.82
N LEU A 34 1.19 -1.18 8.08
CA LEU A 34 1.66 0.17 7.76
C LEU A 34 2.85 0.60 8.62
N ALA A 35 2.86 0.23 9.91
CA ALA A 35 4.00 0.46 10.79
C ALA A 35 5.23 -0.33 10.34
N GLY A 36 5.05 -1.58 9.92
CA GLY A 36 6.09 -2.43 9.37
C GLY A 36 6.78 -1.79 8.17
N ILE A 37 6.02 -1.23 7.22
CA ILE A 37 6.58 -0.53 6.05
C ILE A 37 7.45 0.66 6.48
N GLN A 38 7.04 1.41 7.51
CA GLN A 38 7.77 2.58 8.00
C GLN A 38 9.05 2.22 8.75
N SER A 39 9.03 1.14 9.52
CA SER A 39 10.17 0.71 10.33
C SER A 39 11.20 -0.15 9.57
N GLU A 40 10.86 -0.65 8.38
CA GLU A 40 11.67 -1.64 7.68
C GLU A 40 12.88 -1.01 6.95
N GLY A 41 14.07 -1.27 7.49
CA GLY A 41 15.32 -0.79 6.91
C GLY A 41 15.75 -1.53 5.63
N SER A 42 15.30 -2.76 5.41
CA SER A 42 15.64 -3.54 4.21
C SER A 42 14.68 -3.26 3.06
N SER A 43 15.16 -2.65 1.97
CA SER A 43 14.35 -2.39 0.75
C SER A 43 13.67 -3.66 0.21
N ASN A 44 14.35 -4.80 0.24
CA ASN A 44 13.79 -6.08 -0.21
C ASN A 44 12.62 -6.57 0.65
N ILE A 45 12.69 -6.38 1.97
CA ILE A 45 11.61 -6.79 2.88
C ILE A 45 10.46 -5.78 2.77
N ARG A 46 10.79 -4.48 2.74
CA ARG A 46 9.80 -3.41 2.58
C ARG A 46 8.93 -3.60 1.34
N LYS A 47 9.53 -3.95 0.19
CA LYS A 47 8.80 -4.30 -1.05
C LYS A 47 7.82 -5.46 -0.84
N LYS A 48 8.27 -6.53 -0.17
CA LYS A 48 7.39 -7.67 0.15
C LYS A 48 6.24 -7.29 1.08
N VAL A 49 6.46 -6.38 2.04
CA VAL A 49 5.39 -5.90 2.93
C VAL A 49 4.43 -4.99 2.15
N CYS A 50 4.94 -4.16 1.25
CA CYS A 50 4.13 -3.35 0.32
C CYS A 50 3.27 -4.24 -0.59
N ASP A 51 3.79 -5.35 -1.11
CA ASP A 51 3.00 -6.33 -1.88
C ASP A 51 1.83 -6.86 -1.06
N ILE A 52 2.09 -7.22 0.21
CA ILE A 52 1.06 -7.73 1.12
C ILE A 52 0.02 -6.64 1.40
N ALA A 53 0.44 -5.39 1.56
CA ALA A 53 -0.46 -4.26 1.78
C ALA A 53 -1.36 -3.98 0.57
N ALA A 54 -0.79 -4.02 -0.64
CA ALA A 54 -1.54 -3.88 -1.88
C ALA A 54 -2.57 -5.00 -2.06
N GLU A 55 -2.19 -6.25 -1.75
CA GLU A 55 -3.11 -7.39 -1.82
C GLU A 55 -4.22 -7.29 -0.79
N LEU A 56 -3.90 -6.93 0.45
CA LEU A 56 -4.89 -6.70 1.50
C LEU A 56 -5.87 -5.60 1.08
N ALA A 57 -5.38 -4.48 0.57
CA ALA A 57 -6.23 -3.39 0.08
C ALA A 57 -7.12 -3.81 -1.09
N ARG A 58 -6.64 -4.68 -1.99
CA ARG A 58 -7.46 -5.23 -3.07
C ARG A 58 -8.63 -6.04 -2.56
N ASN A 59 -8.42 -6.86 -1.54
CA ASN A 59 -9.49 -7.66 -0.94
C ASN A 59 -10.41 -6.85 0.01
N LEU A 60 -10.06 -5.60 0.30
CA LEU A 60 -10.86 -4.68 1.11
C LEU A 60 -11.65 -3.68 0.24
N ILE A 61 -11.75 -3.93 -1.06
CA ILE A 61 -12.72 -3.25 -1.92
C ILE A 61 -14.03 -4.04 -1.84
N ASP A 62 -15.12 -3.36 -1.47
CA ASP A 62 -16.46 -3.97 -1.45
C ASP A 62 -17.08 -4.10 -2.86
N ASP A 63 -18.23 -4.77 -2.96
CA ASP A 63 -18.95 -4.97 -4.22
C ASP A 63 -19.39 -3.65 -4.88
N ASP A 64 -19.60 -2.61 -4.08
CA ASP A 64 -19.91 -1.27 -4.55
C ASP A 64 -18.67 -0.51 -5.04
N GLY A 65 -17.45 -1.03 -4.83
CA GLY A 65 -16.19 -0.40 -5.23
C GLY A 65 -15.62 0.60 -4.22
N ASN A 66 -16.06 0.57 -2.95
CA ASN A 66 -15.52 1.41 -1.89
C ASN A 66 -14.36 0.71 -1.17
N ASN A 67 -13.33 1.49 -0.85
CA ASN A 67 -12.20 1.00 -0.06
C ASN A 67 -12.53 1.01 1.44
N GLN A 68 -12.56 -0.17 2.06
CA GLN A 68 -12.80 -0.39 3.49
C GLN A 68 -11.56 -0.13 4.38
N TRP A 69 -10.47 0.31 3.77
CA TRP A 69 -9.20 0.65 4.42
C TRP A 69 -8.79 2.10 4.12
N PRO A 70 -9.45 3.12 4.65
CA PRO A 70 -9.10 4.52 4.39
C PRO A 70 -7.68 4.89 4.87
N GLU A 71 -7.15 4.21 5.88
CA GLU A 71 -5.83 4.49 6.43
C GLU A 71 -4.69 4.19 5.44
N ILE A 72 -4.85 3.24 4.50
CA ILE A 72 -3.83 2.98 3.48
C ILE A 72 -3.72 4.16 2.50
N LEU A 73 -4.84 4.80 2.18
CA LEU A 73 -4.84 5.98 1.32
C LEU A 73 -4.12 7.14 2.01
N LYS A 74 -4.42 7.37 3.28
CA LYS A 74 -3.69 8.35 4.09
C LYS A 74 -2.19 8.06 4.12
N PHE A 75 -1.81 6.80 4.36
CA PHE A 75 -0.41 6.38 4.34
C PHE A 75 0.26 6.65 2.99
N LEU A 76 -0.40 6.36 1.86
CA LEU A 76 0.12 6.66 0.52
C LEU A 76 0.40 8.16 0.38
N PHE A 77 -0.55 9.01 0.73
CA PHE A 77 -0.39 10.47 0.60
C PHE A 77 0.72 11.01 1.51
N ASP A 78 0.75 10.59 2.77
CA ASP A 78 1.78 11.03 3.72
C ASP A 78 3.17 10.56 3.27
N SER A 79 3.27 9.33 2.75
CA SER A 79 4.52 8.73 2.28
C SER A 79 5.07 9.39 1.02
N VAL A 80 4.21 9.77 0.07
CA VAL A 80 4.60 10.47 -1.16
C VAL A 80 5.14 11.87 -0.87
N ASN A 81 4.55 12.55 0.11
CA ASN A 81 4.98 13.88 0.53
C ASN A 81 6.14 13.83 1.55
N SER A 82 6.57 12.65 1.95
CA SER A 82 7.67 12.48 2.90
C SER A 82 9.02 12.81 2.27
N GLN A 83 9.93 13.34 3.10
CA GLN A 83 11.33 13.55 2.71
C GLN A 83 12.10 12.22 2.62
N ASP A 84 11.60 11.15 3.22
CA ASP A 84 12.19 9.81 3.14
C ASP A 84 11.90 9.15 1.79
N VAL A 85 12.98 8.94 1.02
CA VAL A 85 12.95 8.25 -0.28
C VAL A 85 12.35 6.85 -0.17
N ASN A 86 12.63 6.13 0.93
CA ASN A 86 12.16 4.76 1.12
C ASN A 86 10.63 4.71 1.22
N LEU A 87 10.03 5.71 1.88
CA LEU A 87 8.58 5.83 2.00
C LEU A 87 7.95 6.26 0.66
N ARG A 88 8.59 7.19 -0.07
CA ARG A 88 8.15 7.55 -1.42
C ARG A 88 8.16 6.32 -2.34
N GLU A 89 9.24 5.54 -2.34
CA GLU A 89 9.35 4.29 -3.10
C GLU A 89 8.27 3.28 -2.68
N ALA A 90 8.05 3.10 -1.37
CA ALA A 90 7.04 2.18 -0.85
C ALA A 90 5.62 2.55 -1.33
N ALA A 91 5.27 3.83 -1.26
CA ALA A 91 3.95 4.29 -1.71
C ALA A 91 3.75 4.07 -3.22
N LEU A 92 4.76 4.39 -4.03
CA LEU A 92 4.72 4.10 -5.46
C LEU A 92 4.62 2.61 -5.74
N HIS A 93 5.30 1.78 -4.96
CA HIS A 93 5.27 0.33 -5.15
C HIS A 93 3.88 -0.25 -4.87
N ILE A 94 3.22 0.21 -3.79
CA ILE A 94 1.83 -0.18 -3.48
C ILE A 94 0.90 0.27 -4.61
N PHE A 95 1.02 1.54 -5.04
CA PHE A 95 0.20 2.08 -6.13
C PHE A 95 0.41 1.33 -7.46
N TRP A 96 1.66 0.99 -7.78
CA TRP A 96 2.00 0.20 -8.97
C TRP A 96 1.38 -1.20 -8.93
N ASN A 97 1.43 -1.86 -7.77
CA ASN A 97 0.89 -3.21 -7.60
C ASN A 97 -0.66 -3.21 -7.60
N PHE A 98 -1.29 -2.18 -7.06
CA PHE A 98 -2.75 -2.03 -7.11
C PHE A 98 -3.21 -0.57 -7.33
N PRO A 99 -3.34 -0.14 -8.60
CA PRO A 99 -3.83 1.20 -8.92
C PRO A 99 -5.31 1.42 -8.53
N GLY A 100 -6.09 0.33 -8.44
CA GLY A 100 -7.49 0.34 -8.04
C GLY A 100 -7.73 0.60 -6.55
N ILE A 101 -6.68 0.88 -5.77
CA ILE A 101 -6.75 1.17 -4.33
C ILE A 101 -7.66 2.35 -3.98
N PHE A 102 -7.92 3.25 -4.92
CA PHE A 102 -8.83 4.38 -4.74
C PHE A 102 -10.30 4.02 -4.93
N GLY A 103 -10.61 2.83 -5.47
CA GLY A 103 -11.97 2.41 -5.78
C GLY A 103 -12.75 3.48 -6.56
N ASN A 104 -14.00 3.72 -6.15
CA ASN A 104 -14.86 4.75 -6.74
C ASN A 104 -14.42 6.19 -6.47
N GLN A 105 -13.44 6.40 -5.58
CA GLN A 105 -12.91 7.73 -5.27
C GLN A 105 -11.77 8.14 -6.21
N GLN A 106 -11.46 7.33 -7.24
CA GLN A 106 -10.39 7.62 -8.19
C GLN A 106 -10.53 9.01 -8.84
N GLN A 107 -11.74 9.46 -9.18
CA GLN A 107 -11.95 10.80 -9.75
C GLN A 107 -11.58 11.92 -8.78
N HIS A 108 -11.84 11.72 -7.48
CA HIS A 108 -11.48 12.69 -6.45
C HIS A 108 -9.96 12.80 -6.27
N TYR A 109 -9.26 11.67 -6.34
CA TYR A 109 -7.81 11.60 -6.12
C TYR A 109 -6.97 11.77 -7.39
N LEU A 110 -7.58 11.86 -8.58
CA LEU A 110 -6.89 11.91 -9.86
C LEU A 110 -5.82 13.02 -9.94
N GLU A 111 -6.15 14.22 -9.46
CA GLU A 111 -5.20 15.35 -9.44
C GLU A 111 -4.02 15.10 -8.51
N VAL A 112 -4.26 14.43 -7.38
CA VAL A 112 -3.20 14.10 -6.42
C VAL A 112 -2.30 12.99 -6.97
N ILE A 113 -2.88 11.97 -7.59
CA ILE A 113 -2.14 10.90 -8.29
C ILE A 113 -1.26 11.50 -9.39
N LYS A 114 -1.80 12.43 -10.18
CA LYS A 114 -1.04 13.12 -11.22
C LYS A 114 0.15 13.90 -10.64
N ARG A 115 -0.08 14.66 -9.56
CA ARG A 115 1.01 15.38 -8.88
C ARG A 115 2.08 14.43 -8.33
N MET A 116 1.65 13.34 -7.69
CA MET A 116 2.54 12.29 -7.20
C MET A 116 3.43 11.74 -8.32
N LEU A 117 2.82 11.31 -9.44
CA LEU A 117 3.55 10.74 -10.57
C LEU A 117 4.53 11.75 -11.19
N VAL A 118 4.10 13.01 -11.36
CA VAL A 118 4.95 14.07 -11.89
C VAL A 118 6.14 14.33 -10.96
N GLN A 119 5.91 14.43 -9.66
CA GLN A 119 6.95 14.66 -8.67
C GLN A 119 7.97 13.52 -8.66
N CYS A 120 7.51 12.27 -8.76
CA CYS A 120 8.39 11.11 -8.84
C CYS A 120 9.18 11.04 -10.16
N MET A 121 8.59 11.50 -11.27
CA MET A 121 9.28 11.60 -12.56
C MET A 121 10.29 12.76 -12.63
N GLN A 122 10.10 13.80 -11.81
CA GLN A 122 10.98 14.96 -11.71
C GLN A 122 12.09 14.78 -10.66
N ASP A 123 12.00 13.75 -9.80
CA ASP A 123 13.00 13.41 -8.79
C ASP A 123 14.26 12.83 -9.48
N GLN A 124 15.03 13.71 -10.14
CA GLN A 124 16.27 13.41 -10.87
C GLN A 124 17.43 12.99 -9.95
N GLU A 125 17.33 13.26 -8.65
CA GLU A 125 18.36 12.91 -7.67
C GLU A 125 18.30 11.44 -7.23
N ASN A 126 17.20 10.72 -7.52
CA ASN A 126 17.06 9.33 -7.10
C ASN A 126 16.67 8.39 -8.25
N PRO A 127 17.65 7.71 -8.88
CA PRO A 127 17.37 6.87 -10.03
C PRO A 127 16.35 5.78 -9.72
N GLN A 128 16.36 5.16 -8.52
CA GLN A 128 15.44 4.05 -8.19
C GLN A 128 13.96 4.41 -8.23
N VAL A 129 13.58 5.65 -7.91
CA VAL A 129 12.21 6.15 -8.03
C VAL A 129 11.86 6.45 -9.49
N SER A 130 12.85 6.89 -10.27
CA SER A 130 12.73 7.19 -11.70
C SER A 130 12.71 5.95 -12.62
N VAL A 131 13.19 4.77 -12.19
CA VAL A 131 13.31 3.56 -13.04
C VAL A 131 11.99 2.78 -13.22
N LEU A 132 10.87 3.15 -12.59
CA LEU A 132 9.56 2.54 -12.87
C LEU A 132 8.99 2.93 -14.27
N LYS A 133 9.86 3.34 -15.19
CA LYS A 133 9.60 3.77 -16.58
C LYS A 133 9.72 2.64 -17.62
N GLY A 134 9.91 1.38 -17.22
CA GLY A 134 10.14 0.25 -18.13
C GLY A 134 9.10 -0.84 -17.99
#